data_AF-A0A9P3QY99-F1
#
_entry.id   AF-A0A9P3QY99-F1
#
_cell.length_a   1.000
_cell.length_b   1.000
_cell.length_c   1.000
_cell.angle_alpha   90.00
_cell.angle_beta   90.00
_cell.angle_gamma   90.00
#
_symmetry.space_group_name_H-M   'P 1'
#
loop_
_entity.id
_entity.type
_entity.pdbx_description
1 polymer ?
#
loop_
_entity_poly.entity_id
_entity_poly.type
_entity_poly.pdbx_seq_one_letter_code
_entity_poly.pdbx_strand_id
1 'polypeptide(L)'
;MKIVLNKCYGGFGLSPVAEFRLCQLKGVNPRDYDFDVYSKEDRADPDLIATIEELGKVANGSYSNLKIVEIPDGSDFIIIDYDGKESVIYGTELGEA
;
A
#
# COMPACT_ATOMS: atom_id res chain seq x y z
N MET A 1 4.26 11.84 5.54
CA MET A 1 3.39 11.01 4.67
C MET A 1 3.51 9.53 5.06
N LYS A 2 2.43 8.75 4.96
CA LYS A 2 2.45 7.29 5.16
C LYS A 2 2.28 6.61 3.80
N ILE A 3 2.93 5.47 3.60
CA ILE A 3 2.74 4.64 2.41
C ILE A 3 2.56 3.18 2.78
N VAL A 4 1.86 2.43 1.93
CA VAL A 4 1.63 0.99 2.12
C VAL A 4 2.48 0.19 1.15
N LEU A 5 3.24 -0.76 1.70
CA LEU A 5 4.11 -1.66 0.96
C LEU A 5 3.74 -3.12 1.22
N ASN A 6 3.90 -3.96 0.22
CA ASN A 6 3.87 -5.40 0.35
C ASN A 6 5.24 -5.92 0.81
N LYS A 7 5.27 -6.69 1.89
CA LYS A 7 6.47 -7.35 2.43
C LYS A 7 6.47 -8.87 2.20
N CYS A 8 5.62 -9.37 1.31
CA CYS A 8 5.54 -10.77 0.91
C CYS A 8 5.94 -10.97 -0.56
N TYR A 9 6.43 -12.15 -0.91
CA TYR A 9 6.64 -12.54 -2.30
C TYR A 9 5.29 -12.80 -2.99
N GLY A 10 5.17 -12.42 -4.26
CA GLY A 10 3.95 -12.53 -5.05
C GLY A 10 3.47 -11.17 -5.56
N GLY A 11 2.66 -10.46 -4.77
CA GLY A 11 2.16 -9.16 -5.18
C GLY A 11 1.32 -8.45 -4.12
N PHE A 12 1.07 -7.17 -4.34
CA PHE A 12 0.19 -6.39 -3.48
C PHE A 12 -1.27 -6.79 -3.71
N GLY A 13 -1.93 -7.20 -2.64
CA GLY A 13 -3.35 -7.55 -2.67
C GLY A 13 -4.01 -7.27 -1.34
N LEU A 14 -5.19 -6.69 -1.37
CA LEU A 14 -6.04 -6.55 -0.19
C LEU A 14 -6.87 -7.82 0.00
N SER A 15 -7.28 -8.09 1.23
CA SER A 15 -8.31 -9.09 1.48
C SER A 15 -9.69 -8.54 1.06
N PRO A 16 -10.68 -9.40 0.77
CA PRO A 16 -12.03 -8.96 0.44
C PRO A 16 -12.66 -8.05 1.52
N VAL A 17 -12.27 -8.25 2.78
CA VAL A 17 -12.72 -7.42 3.91
C VAL A 17 -12.11 -6.02 3.83
N ALA A 18 -10.82 -5.92 3.50
CA ALA A 18 -10.16 -4.63 3.32
C ALA A 18 -10.67 -3.88 2.08
N GLU A 19 -10.86 -4.58 0.95
CA GLU A 19 -11.45 -3.96 -0.24
C GLU A 19 -12.84 -3.39 0.04
N PHE A 20 -13.68 -4.16 0.74
CA PHE A 20 -15.02 -3.72 1.13
C PHE A 20 -14.98 -2.52 2.10
N ARG A 21 -14.01 -2.49 3.01
CA ARG A 21 -13.85 -1.38 3.95
C ARG A 21 -13.36 -0.12 3.24
N LEU A 22 -12.40 -0.26 2.34
CA LEU A 22 -11.88 0.83 1.51
C LEU A 22 -12.98 1.44 0.62
N CYS A 23 -13.79 0.59 -0.01
CA CYS A 23 -14.93 1.04 -0.82
C CYS A 23 -15.97 1.83 0.01
N GLN A 24 -16.22 1.42 1.27
CA GLN A 24 -17.10 2.16 2.17
C GLN A 24 -16.56 3.54 2.52
N LEU A 25 -15.25 3.67 2.75
CA LEU A 25 -14.61 4.95 3.04
C LEU A 25 -14.67 5.89 1.82
N LYS A 26 -14.41 5.34 0.64
CA LYS A 26 -14.44 6.08 -0.64
C LYS A 26 -15.86 6.35 -1.16
N GLY A 27 -16.88 5.71 -0.61
CA GLY A 27 -18.26 5.84 -1.07
C GLY A 27 -18.49 5.25 -2.46
N VAL A 28 -17.69 4.27 -2.87
CA VAL A 28 -17.73 3.61 -4.18
C VAL A 28 -18.30 2.21 -4.07
N ASN A 29 -18.87 1.70 -5.16
CA ASN A 29 -19.33 0.32 -5.20
C ASN A 29 -18.13 -0.62 -5.44
N PRO A 30 -17.95 -1.69 -4.65
CA PRO A 30 -16.83 -2.62 -4.80
C PRO A 30 -16.83 -3.38 -6.14
N ARG A 31 -17.94 -3.35 -6.89
CA ARG A 31 -18.01 -3.91 -8.25
C ARG A 31 -17.51 -2.97 -9.33
N ASP A 32 -17.47 -1.67 -9.04
CA ASP A 32 -17.08 -0.61 -9.96
C ASP A 32 -15.69 -0.07 -9.64
N TYR A 33 -15.14 -0.45 -8.48
CA TYR A 33 -13.87 0.03 -7.99
C TYR A 33 -12.74 -0.90 -8.44
N ASP A 34 -12.00 -0.46 -9.45
CA ASP A 34 -10.75 -1.07 -9.86
C ASP A 34 -9.62 -0.44 -9.03
N PHE A 35 -9.08 -1.21 -8.09
CA PHE A 35 -7.99 -0.73 -7.24
C PHE A 35 -6.67 -0.91 -7.98
N ASP A 36 -6.18 0.16 -8.64
CA ASP A 36 -4.85 0.16 -9.26
C ASP A 36 -3.77 0.22 -8.17
N VAL A 37 -3.42 -0.96 -7.68
CA VAL A 37 -2.41 -1.16 -6.63
C VAL A 37 -1.00 -0.77 -7.08
N TYR A 38 -0.78 -0.28 -8.29
CA TYR A 38 0.55 0.08 -8.78
C TYR A 38 0.81 1.58 -8.77
N SER A 39 -0.22 2.39 -8.58
CA SER A 39 -0.10 3.84 -8.54
C SER A 39 0.41 4.34 -7.18
N LYS A 40 1.44 5.19 -7.22
CA LYS A 40 2.07 5.80 -6.03
C LYS A 40 1.07 6.57 -5.16
N GLU A 41 0.07 7.17 -5.80
CA GLU A 41 -0.95 8.01 -5.15
C GLU A 41 -1.91 7.14 -4.34
N ASP A 42 -2.35 6.00 -4.88
CA ASP A 42 -3.19 5.03 -4.17
C ASP A 42 -2.47 4.33 -3.01
N ARG A 43 -1.14 4.17 -3.08
CA ARG A 43 -0.36 3.59 -1.96
C ARG A 43 -0.20 4.52 -0.76
N ALA A 44 -0.32 5.82 -0.97
CA ALA A 44 -0.29 6.84 0.08
C ALA A 44 -1.71 7.28 0.48
N ASP A 45 -2.73 6.59 -0.01
CA ASP A 45 -4.12 6.96 0.21
C ASP A 45 -4.51 6.85 1.70
N PRO A 46 -5.09 7.91 2.28
CA PRO A 46 -5.44 7.92 3.70
C PRO A 46 -6.51 6.88 4.05
N ASP A 47 -7.44 6.57 3.15
CA ASP A 47 -8.48 5.57 3.38
C ASP A 47 -7.88 4.16 3.39
N LEU A 48 -6.91 3.89 2.50
CA LEU A 48 -6.15 2.64 2.47
C LEU A 48 -5.37 2.45 3.78
N ILE A 49 -4.65 3.49 4.20
CA ILE A 49 -3.87 3.46 5.44
C ILE A 49 -4.80 3.20 6.63
N ALA A 50 -5.92 3.93 6.72
CA ALA A 50 -6.90 3.74 7.79
C ALA A 50 -7.46 2.32 7.80
N THR A 51 -7.75 1.75 6.63
CA THR A 51 -8.24 0.37 6.48
C THR A 51 -7.21 -0.65 7.01
N ILE A 52 -5.93 -0.46 6.69
CA ILE A 52 -4.85 -1.36 7.11
C ILE A 52 -4.50 -1.16 8.59
N GLU A 53 -4.56 0.06 9.11
CA GLU A 53 -4.41 0.33 10.55
C GLU A 53 -5.56 -0.31 11.35
N GLU A 54 -6.80 -0.26 10.83
CA GLU A 54 -7.98 -0.82 11.48
C GLU A 54 -7.99 -2.36 11.45
N LEU A 55 -7.74 -2.96 10.29
CA LEU A 55 -7.82 -4.42 10.09
C LEU A 55 -6.51 -5.15 10.41
N GLY A 56 -5.38 -4.43 10.39
CA GLY A 56 -4.05 -4.99 10.60
C GLY A 56 -3.77 -6.17 9.66
N LYS A 57 -3.45 -7.33 10.23
CA LYS A 57 -3.13 -8.55 9.46
C LYS A 57 -4.32 -9.10 8.66
N VAL A 58 -5.55 -8.75 9.02
CA VAL A 58 -6.74 -9.20 8.30
C VAL A 58 -6.88 -8.46 6.96
N ALA A 59 -6.22 -7.32 6.80
CA ALA A 59 -6.17 -6.61 5.52
C ALA A 59 -5.35 -7.33 4.45
N ASN A 60 -4.48 -8.26 4.86
CA ASN A 60 -3.61 -8.99 3.96
C ASN A 60 -4.42 -9.97 3.10
N GLY A 61 -4.23 -9.90 1.79
CA GLY A 61 -4.65 -10.94 0.86
C GLY A 61 -3.85 -12.24 1.03
N SER A 62 -4.25 -13.29 0.30
CA SER A 62 -3.71 -14.64 0.45
C SER A 62 -2.18 -14.76 0.27
N TYR A 63 -1.57 -13.84 -0.48
CA TYR A 63 -0.13 -13.83 -0.77
C TYR A 63 0.49 -12.44 -0.61
N SER A 64 -0.08 -11.62 0.27
CA SER A 64 0.43 -10.27 0.55
C SER A 64 0.69 -10.08 2.04
N ASN A 65 1.57 -9.14 2.35
CA ASN A 65 1.84 -8.73 3.72
C ASN A 65 1.99 -7.22 3.75
N LEU A 66 0.87 -6.52 3.96
CA LEU A 66 0.80 -5.08 3.87
C LEU A 66 1.41 -4.45 5.12
N LYS A 67 2.32 -3.50 4.90
CA LYS A 67 3.01 -2.78 5.96
C LYS A 67 3.06 -1.30 5.65
N ILE A 68 2.65 -0.51 6.62
CA ILE A 68 2.70 0.95 6.55
C ILE A 68 4.10 1.42 6.93
N VAL A 69 4.64 2.34 6.15
CA VAL A 69 5.92 3.01 6.39
C VAL A 69 5.70 4.52 6.40
N GLU A 70 6.30 5.19 7.38
CA GLU A 70 6.27 6.65 7.49
C GLU A 70 7.47 7.24 6.75
N ILE A 71 7.19 8.22 5.89
CA ILE A 71 8.16 8.96 5.09
C ILE A 71 8.05 10.44 5.47
N PRO A 72 9.19 11.14 5.68
CA PRO A 72 9.19 12.57 5.90
C PRO A 72 8.48 13.34 4.77
N ASP A 73 7.54 14.20 5.15
CA ASP A 73 6.79 15.03 4.20
C ASP A 73 7.73 15.92 3.37
N GLY A 74 7.58 15.86 2.05
CA GLY A 74 8.45 16.57 1.10
C GLY A 74 9.70 15.81 0.66
N SER A 75 9.87 14.54 1.04
CA SER A 75 10.92 13.68 0.48
C SER A 75 10.40 12.89 -0.73
N ASP A 76 11.17 12.91 -1.81
CA ASP A 76 10.99 11.96 -2.91
C ASP A 76 11.28 10.54 -2.40
N PHE A 77 10.45 9.60 -2.85
CA PHE A 77 10.58 8.20 -2.50
C PHE A 77 10.42 7.34 -3.75
N ILE A 78 11.14 6.22 -3.77
CA ILE A 78 11.05 5.21 -4.82
C ILE A 78 10.68 3.88 -4.16
N ILE A 79 9.67 3.23 -4.71
CA ILE A 79 9.30 1.88 -4.33
C ILE A 79 10.09 0.95 -5.25
N ILE A 80 10.99 0.16 -4.66
CA ILE A 80 11.66 -0.93 -5.34
C ILE A 80 10.90 -2.23 -5.05
N ASP A 81 10.62 -3.00 -6.09
CA ASP A 81 9.99 -4.31 -5.99
C ASP A 81 11.02 -5.41 -6.29
N TYR A 82 11.02 -6.47 -5.48
CA TYR A 82 11.77 -7.69 -5.75
C TYR A 82 10.85 -8.89 -5.55
N ASP A 83 10.31 -9.42 -6.66
CA ASP A 83 9.41 -10.58 -6.69
C ASP A 83 8.15 -10.38 -5.83
N GLY A 84 7.56 -9.18 -5.90
CA GLY A 84 6.41 -8.76 -5.10
C GLY A 84 6.77 -8.18 -3.73
N LYS A 85 8.02 -8.35 -3.26
CA LYS A 85 8.48 -7.79 -1.99
C LYS A 85 8.99 -6.38 -2.19
N GLU A 86 8.17 -5.42 -1.79
CA GLU A 86 8.40 -4.01 -1.98
C GLU A 86 9.20 -3.41 -0.81
N SER A 87 10.10 -2.49 -1.14
CA SER A 87 10.82 -1.64 -0.19
C SER A 87 10.81 -0.20 -0.68
N VAL A 88 10.76 0.73 0.26
CA VAL A 88 10.83 2.15 -0.07
C VAL A 88 12.20 2.69 0.28
N ILE A 89 12.74 3.47 -0.64
CA ILE A 89 13.95 4.26 -0.45
C ILE A 89 13.48 5.72 -0.48
N TYR A 90 13.75 6.46 0.58
CA TYR A 90 13.42 7.89 0.71
C TYR A 90 14.59 8.63 1.34
N GLY A 91 14.81 9.88 0.92
CA GLY A 91 15.97 10.67 1.37
C GLY A 91 17.22 10.52 0.49
N THR A 92 18.29 11.24 0.83
CA THR A 92 19.54 11.40 0.07
C THR A 92 20.37 10.13 -0.17
N GLU A 93 19.82 8.94 0.09
CA GLU A 93 20.41 7.64 -0.26
C GLU A 93 20.06 7.20 -1.70
N LEU A 94 19.74 8.16 -2.57
CA LEU A 94 19.77 8.01 -4.03
C LEU A 94 21.22 8.09 -4.60
N GLY A 95 22.21 7.67 -3.81
CA GLY A 95 23.60 7.43 -4.22
C GLY A 95 24.03 6.07 -3.68
N GLU A 96 24.76 5.22 -4.38
CA GLU A 96 25.56 5.38 -5.59
C GLU A 96 25.44 4.11 -6.46
N ALA A 97 25.45 4.30 -7.79
CA ALA A 97 26.22 3.47 -8.72
C ALA A 97 26.67 4.33 -9.89
#